data_AF-A0A9D5UTV1-F1
#
_entry.id   AF-A0A9D5UTV1-F1
#
_cell.length_a   1.000
_cell.length_b   1.000
_cell.length_c   1.000
_cell.angle_alpha   90.00
_cell.angle_beta   90.00
_cell.angle_gamma   90.00
#
_symmetry.space_group_name_H-M   'P 1'
#
loop_
_entity.id
_entity.type
_entity.pdbx_description
1 polymer ?
#
loop_
_entity_poly.entity_id
_entity_poly.type
_entity_poly.pdbx_seq_one_letter_code
_entity_poly.pdbx_strand_id
1 'polypeptide(L)'
;MKTVLSSTSGLPNAVSSRSRNPMPTAHPLWSVLEISPGQGNILPEWRRLLGTGFDTIQFLLRPTDFRVSNFPYPGPGGYRCVHRVVDCGNGKIVAVCNDEEQGCDNIMLSPTDIIVYELNRGKLAELLAHSLHLQPAFSPVEGLHQTFLVGDLLYKGSRFFPVFLTLNVSLDRNVLCEVAAHLLAKIGTPLILLGPTRNMVTPALTDLMTRNKSCFLPLSDLLVRDNSNGTLTKNQAVDELVANFIKLAAPDLALADPMQHFPTPPDASWEQFTFEFLADELLIVRCKGVPNQRQVEPEHLNMKRRDNGKPTLQWVLLMGLARNAGRLSWSNQNDNSKLKAQKQALSRKLKHYFLLNEEPIPWQKQSHEFESRFILRQYKPKNREWFQNEMRCLV
;
A
#
# COMPACT_ATOMS: atom_id res chain seq x y z
N MET A 1 -24.31 -58.79 37.61
CA MET A 1 -24.28 -57.33 37.36
C MET A 1 -23.79 -57.13 35.93
N LYS A 2 -24.73 -56.93 34.98
CA LYS A 2 -24.85 -55.74 34.09
C LYS A 2 -23.49 -55.30 33.50
N THR A 3 -23.28 -55.25 32.18
CA THR A 3 -24.00 -54.33 31.28
C THR A 3 -23.85 -54.71 29.80
N VAL A 4 -24.92 -54.46 29.05
CA VAL A 4 -25.13 -54.51 27.59
C VAL A 4 -24.45 -53.33 26.90
N LEU A 5 -23.81 -53.54 25.74
CA LEU A 5 -23.54 -52.50 24.72
C LEU A 5 -23.71 -53.16 23.34
N SER A 6 -24.88 -53.09 22.70
CA SER A 6 -25.36 -52.00 21.82
C SER A 6 -24.48 -51.80 20.58
N SER A 7 -24.84 -52.53 19.52
CA SER A 7 -24.45 -52.31 18.14
C SER A 7 -25.24 -51.14 17.56
N THR A 8 -24.54 -50.09 17.13
CA THR A 8 -25.10 -49.05 16.28
C THR A 8 -24.13 -48.73 15.14
N SER A 9 -24.69 -48.85 13.94
CA SER A 9 -24.27 -48.36 12.65
C SER A 9 -23.46 -47.05 12.68
N GLY A 10 -22.26 -47.07 12.09
CA GLY A 10 -21.51 -45.87 11.72
C GLY A 10 -21.39 -45.76 10.20
N LEU A 11 -22.06 -44.76 9.62
CA LEU A 11 -21.86 -44.29 8.24
C LEU A 11 -20.41 -43.84 8.01
N PRO A 12 -19.85 -43.98 6.79
CA PRO A 12 -18.53 -43.48 6.47
C PRO A 12 -18.59 -41.96 6.21
N ASN A 13 -18.15 -41.16 7.18
CA ASN A 13 -17.84 -39.75 6.93
C ASN A 13 -16.51 -39.65 6.18
N ALA A 14 -16.60 -39.60 4.85
CA ALA A 14 -15.53 -39.14 3.98
C ALA A 14 -15.32 -37.63 4.24
N VAL A 15 -14.40 -37.29 5.13
CA VAL A 15 -13.88 -35.93 5.24
C VAL A 15 -13.03 -35.67 4.01
N SER A 16 -13.61 -34.91 3.09
CA SER A 16 -12.94 -34.29 1.95
C SER A 16 -11.63 -33.63 2.42
N SER A 17 -10.51 -34.21 2.00
CA SER A 17 -9.18 -33.62 2.09
C SER A 17 -9.12 -32.39 1.17
N ARG A 18 -9.65 -31.26 1.65
CA ARG A 18 -9.33 -29.97 1.04
C ARG A 18 -7.82 -29.79 1.15
N SER A 19 -7.17 -29.78 -0.01
CA SER A 19 -5.80 -29.31 -0.21
C SER A 19 -5.56 -28.07 0.66
N ARG A 20 -4.82 -28.22 1.76
CA ARG A 20 -4.24 -27.09 2.47
C ARG A 20 -3.11 -26.61 1.57
N ASN A 21 -3.35 -25.53 0.82
CA ASN A 21 -2.26 -24.78 0.22
C ASN A 21 -1.22 -24.52 1.32
N PRO A 22 0.07 -24.85 1.12
CA PRO A 22 1.08 -24.62 2.11
C PRO A 22 1.08 -23.13 2.49
N MET A 23 1.04 -22.86 3.80
CA MET A 23 1.12 -21.49 4.33
C MET A 23 2.35 -20.80 3.74
N PRO A 24 2.24 -19.55 3.27
CA PRO A 24 3.41 -18.80 2.82
C PRO A 24 4.45 -18.76 3.94
N THR A 25 5.71 -19.05 3.60
CA THR A 25 6.81 -19.04 4.56
C THR A 25 7.58 -17.72 4.47
N ALA A 26 7.96 -17.19 5.63
CA ALA A 26 8.78 -15.99 5.69
C ALA A 26 10.15 -16.24 5.04
N HIS A 27 10.64 -15.26 4.28
CA HIS A 27 11.93 -15.37 3.63
C HIS A 27 13.08 -15.23 4.66
N PRO A 28 14.15 -16.07 4.61
CA PRO A 28 15.25 -16.02 5.59
C PRO A 28 15.99 -14.68 5.63
N LEU A 29 15.91 -13.89 4.55
CA LEU A 29 16.48 -12.55 4.46
C LEU A 29 16.11 -11.69 5.66
N TRP A 30 14.87 -11.75 6.12
CA TRP A 30 14.39 -10.86 7.18
C TRP A 30 15.12 -11.11 8.50
N SER A 31 15.37 -12.36 8.84
CA SER A 31 16.18 -12.71 10.02
C SER A 31 17.66 -12.35 9.84
N VAL A 32 18.21 -12.48 8.63
CA VAL A 32 19.59 -12.06 8.34
C VAL A 32 19.77 -10.55 8.53
N LEU A 33 18.80 -9.75 8.09
CA LEU A 33 18.83 -8.29 8.25
C LEU A 33 18.70 -7.84 9.71
N GLU A 34 18.11 -8.65 10.59
CA GLU A 34 18.07 -8.41 12.04
C GLU A 34 19.40 -8.69 12.74
N ILE A 35 20.16 -9.68 12.29
CA ILE A 35 21.42 -10.02 12.94
C ILE A 35 22.52 -9.05 12.51
N SER A 36 22.50 -8.66 11.24
CA SER A 36 23.51 -7.82 10.61
C SER A 36 22.90 -6.66 9.81
N PRO A 37 22.26 -5.67 10.49
CA PRO A 37 21.73 -4.46 9.86
C PRO A 37 22.72 -3.75 8.94
N GLY A 38 22.50 -3.83 7.63
CA GLY A 38 23.27 -3.05 6.66
C GLY A 38 24.73 -3.47 6.46
N GLN A 39 25.18 -4.61 7.00
CA GLN A 39 26.46 -5.19 6.61
C GLN A 39 26.34 -5.79 5.21
N GLY A 40 27.18 -5.31 4.30
CA GLY A 40 27.39 -5.97 3.02
C GLY A 40 28.14 -7.29 3.22
N ASN A 41 27.90 -8.23 2.32
CA ASN A 41 28.55 -9.55 2.29
C ASN A 41 28.89 -9.95 0.86
N ILE A 42 29.83 -10.86 0.69
CA ILE A 42 30.12 -11.47 -0.63
C ILE A 42 29.00 -12.41 -1.06
N LEU A 43 28.84 -12.65 -2.38
CA LEU A 43 27.77 -13.51 -2.89
C LEU A 43 27.78 -14.94 -2.31
N PRO A 44 28.93 -15.61 -2.13
CA PRO A 44 28.97 -16.94 -1.49
C PRO A 44 28.38 -16.93 -0.08
N GLU A 45 28.65 -15.88 0.70
CA GLU A 45 28.16 -15.75 2.06
C GLU A 45 26.66 -15.44 2.09
N TRP A 46 26.17 -14.58 1.19
CA TRP A 46 24.73 -14.39 1.00
C TRP A 46 24.02 -15.70 0.61
N ARG A 47 24.60 -16.49 -0.30
CA ARG A 47 24.08 -17.82 -0.68
C ARG A 47 24.05 -18.77 0.52
N ARG A 48 25.10 -18.76 1.35
CA ARG A 48 25.18 -19.58 2.56
C ARG A 48 24.10 -19.20 3.58
N LEU A 49 23.92 -17.91 3.85
CA LEU A 49 22.96 -17.39 4.82
C LEU A 49 21.50 -17.61 4.38
N LEU A 50 21.23 -17.51 3.09
CA LEU A 50 19.85 -17.53 2.55
C LEU A 50 19.45 -18.88 1.95
N GLY A 51 20.41 -19.76 1.68
CA GLY A 51 20.19 -21.06 1.06
C GLY A 51 19.41 -20.94 -0.26
N THR A 52 18.35 -21.74 -0.40
CA THR A 52 17.47 -21.72 -1.57
C THR A 52 16.69 -20.41 -1.75
N GLY A 53 16.73 -19.51 -0.77
CA GLY A 53 16.14 -18.17 -0.84
C GLY A 53 17.02 -17.16 -1.59
N PHE A 54 18.31 -17.42 -1.80
CA PHE A 54 19.23 -16.43 -2.37
C PHE A 54 18.78 -15.88 -3.74
N ASP A 55 18.47 -16.76 -4.69
CA ASP A 55 18.13 -16.33 -6.06
C ASP A 55 16.86 -15.47 -6.07
N THR A 56 15.97 -15.67 -5.10
CA THR A 56 14.75 -14.87 -4.90
C THR A 56 15.05 -13.41 -4.61
N ILE A 57 16.14 -13.10 -3.89
CA ILE A 57 16.42 -11.75 -3.38
C ILE A 57 17.61 -11.09 -4.05
N GLN A 58 18.30 -11.78 -4.96
CA GLN A 58 19.52 -11.27 -5.58
C GLN A 58 19.30 -9.91 -6.24
N PHE A 59 18.10 -9.65 -6.77
CA PHE A 59 17.74 -8.37 -7.38
C PHE A 59 17.72 -7.18 -6.39
N LEU A 60 17.57 -7.46 -5.09
CA LEU A 60 17.65 -6.51 -3.99
C LEU A 60 19.09 -6.27 -3.52
N LEU A 61 20.07 -7.01 -4.02
CA LEU A 61 21.48 -6.77 -3.70
C LEU A 61 22.12 -5.86 -4.75
N ARG A 62 23.02 -4.97 -4.31
CA ARG A 62 23.84 -4.16 -5.21
C ARG A 62 25.33 -4.31 -4.85
N PRO A 63 26.22 -4.35 -5.86
CA PRO A 63 27.65 -4.33 -5.59
C PRO A 63 28.06 -3.00 -4.96
N THR A 64 29.13 -3.05 -4.16
CA THR A 64 29.80 -1.88 -3.61
C THR A 64 31.22 -1.79 -4.17
N ASP A 65 31.91 -0.69 -3.90
CA ASP A 65 33.32 -0.52 -4.26
C ASP A 65 34.28 -1.26 -3.30
N PHE A 66 33.74 -1.88 -2.24
CA PHE A 66 34.53 -2.62 -1.26
C PHE A 66 34.80 -4.04 -1.71
N ARG A 67 36.03 -4.50 -1.43
CA ARG A 67 36.46 -5.88 -1.62
C ARG A 67 36.89 -6.49 -0.29
N VAL A 68 36.61 -7.77 -0.10
CA VAL A 68 37.05 -8.48 1.10
C VAL A 68 38.54 -8.82 1.01
N SER A 69 39.23 -8.70 2.14
CA SER A 69 40.61 -9.16 2.32
C SER A 69 40.69 -10.61 2.83
N ASN A 70 39.57 -11.15 3.32
CA ASN A 70 39.45 -12.51 3.80
C ASN A 70 38.23 -13.19 3.16
N PHE A 71 38.36 -14.47 2.83
CA PHE A 71 37.37 -15.28 2.15
C PHE A 71 37.06 -16.54 2.99
N PRO A 72 35.79 -16.88 3.22
CA PRO A 72 35.43 -18.04 4.03
C PRO A 72 35.73 -19.35 3.27
N TYR A 73 36.42 -20.30 3.90
CA TYR A 73 36.77 -21.59 3.29
C TYR A 73 35.71 -22.67 3.57
N PRO A 74 35.08 -23.27 2.53
CA PRO A 74 34.13 -24.37 2.71
C PRO A 74 34.87 -25.72 2.88
N GLY A 75 35.51 -25.92 4.04
CA GLY A 75 36.26 -27.13 4.34
C GLY A 75 35.44 -28.27 4.99
N PRO A 76 36.03 -29.45 5.23
CA PRO A 76 35.38 -30.59 5.89
C PRO A 76 34.82 -30.28 7.28
N GLY A 77 35.42 -29.31 8.00
CA GLY A 77 34.93 -28.79 9.29
C GLY A 77 33.88 -27.68 9.19
N GLY A 78 33.39 -27.38 7.99
CA GLY A 78 32.57 -26.21 7.66
C GLY A 78 33.41 -24.94 7.47
N TYR A 79 32.74 -23.79 7.55
CA TYR A 79 33.32 -22.45 7.33
C TYR A 79 34.14 -21.92 8.52
N ARG A 80 34.97 -22.77 9.13
CA ARG A 80 35.76 -22.43 10.32
C ARG A 80 37.11 -21.77 10.00
N CYS A 81 37.63 -21.99 8.79
CA CYS A 81 38.86 -21.37 8.32
C CYS A 81 38.56 -20.14 7.45
N VAL A 82 39.38 -19.10 7.60
CA VAL A 82 39.33 -17.87 6.81
C VAL A 82 40.61 -17.75 6.00
N HIS A 83 40.47 -17.72 4.68
CA HIS A 83 41.58 -17.60 3.75
C HIS A 83 41.86 -16.12 3.48
N ARG A 84 43.14 -15.73 3.43
CA ARG A 84 43.54 -14.39 3.00
C ARG A 84 43.44 -14.30 1.48
N VAL A 85 42.82 -13.23 0.99
CA VAL A 85 42.75 -12.93 -0.44
C VAL A 85 44.07 -12.30 -0.88
N VAL A 86 44.70 -12.90 -1.88
CA VAL A 86 45.97 -12.46 -2.47
C VAL A 86 45.74 -12.21 -3.96
N ASP A 87 46.07 -11.00 -4.42
CA ASP A 87 46.15 -10.68 -5.85
C ASP A 87 47.54 -11.03 -6.37
N CYS A 88 47.61 -12.02 -7.26
CA CYS A 88 48.86 -12.49 -7.86
C CYS A 88 49.20 -11.77 -9.17
N GLY A 89 48.42 -10.75 -9.56
CA GLY A 89 48.56 -10.05 -10.84
C GLY A 89 47.93 -10.80 -12.02
N ASN A 90 47.85 -10.15 -13.18
CA ASN A 90 47.26 -10.69 -14.42
C ASN A 90 45.81 -11.21 -14.27
N GLY A 91 45.04 -10.63 -13.35
CA GLY A 91 43.66 -11.05 -13.06
C GLY A 91 43.54 -12.33 -12.22
N LYS A 92 44.66 -12.85 -11.70
CA LYS A 92 44.70 -14.06 -10.88
C LYS A 92 44.57 -13.69 -9.40
N ILE A 93 43.43 -14.02 -8.80
CA ILE A 93 43.17 -13.81 -7.38
C ILE A 93 43.06 -15.19 -6.70
N VAL A 94 43.69 -15.35 -5.54
CA VAL A 94 43.73 -16.62 -4.81
C VAL A 94 43.42 -16.39 -3.33
N ALA A 95 42.57 -17.25 -2.75
CA ALA A 95 42.35 -17.31 -1.32
C ALA A 95 43.26 -18.38 -0.69
N VAL A 96 44.22 -17.95 0.13
CA VAL A 96 45.25 -18.80 0.73
C VAL A 96 44.98 -18.97 2.22
N CYS A 97 45.13 -20.19 2.75
CA CYS A 97 44.97 -20.45 4.18
C CYS A 97 45.96 -19.61 5.00
N ASN A 98 45.50 -19.01 6.10
CA ASN A 98 46.38 -18.32 7.06
C ASN A 98 47.03 -19.28 8.08
N ASP A 99 46.64 -20.57 8.08
CA ASP A 99 47.11 -21.59 9.01
C ASP A 99 47.84 -22.70 8.24
N GLU A 100 49.16 -22.77 8.40
CA GLU A 100 50.04 -23.71 7.70
C GLU A 100 49.85 -25.17 8.17
N GLU A 101 49.30 -25.38 9.38
CA GLU A 101 49.11 -26.73 9.95
C GLU A 101 47.80 -27.40 9.48
N GLN A 102 46.81 -26.61 9.04
CA GLN A 102 45.49 -27.12 8.62
C GLN A 102 45.47 -27.76 7.22
N GLY A 103 46.48 -27.52 6.38
CA GLY A 103 46.56 -28.12 5.03
C GLY A 103 45.37 -27.81 4.11
N CYS A 104 44.73 -26.64 4.26
CA CYS A 104 43.56 -26.26 3.45
C CYS A 104 43.96 -25.89 2.01
N ASP A 105 43.15 -26.31 1.03
CA ASP A 105 43.42 -26.04 -0.39
C ASP A 105 43.21 -24.57 -0.75
N ASN A 106 44.07 -24.04 -1.63
CA ASN A 106 43.90 -22.69 -2.16
C ASN A 106 42.65 -22.59 -3.06
N ILE A 107 41.88 -21.52 -2.89
CA ILE A 107 40.69 -21.25 -3.72
C ILE A 107 41.06 -20.24 -4.81
N MET A 108 40.86 -20.61 -6.07
CA MET A 108 40.94 -19.66 -7.19
C MET A 108 39.69 -18.77 -7.18
N LEU A 109 39.88 -17.45 -7.12
CA LEU A 109 38.81 -16.46 -7.05
C LEU A 109 38.75 -15.63 -8.33
N SER A 110 37.53 -15.30 -8.76
CA SER A 110 37.29 -14.25 -9.73
C SER A 110 37.20 -12.88 -9.04
N PRO A 111 37.39 -11.77 -9.77
CA PRO A 111 37.18 -10.43 -9.23
C PRO A 111 35.77 -10.22 -8.64
N THR A 112 34.76 -10.92 -9.14
CA THR A 112 33.37 -10.82 -8.64
C THR A 112 33.15 -11.54 -7.31
N ASP A 113 33.96 -12.55 -6.98
CA ASP A 113 33.79 -13.34 -5.74
C ASP A 113 34.16 -12.55 -4.49
N ILE A 114 35.00 -11.52 -4.65
CA ILE A 114 35.50 -10.71 -3.54
C ILE A 114 34.77 -9.37 -3.39
N ILE A 115 33.82 -9.05 -4.28
CA ILE A 115 33.01 -7.82 -4.19
C ILE A 115 32.01 -7.96 -3.05
N VAL A 116 31.96 -6.94 -2.19
CA VAL A 116 30.95 -6.83 -1.15
C VAL A 116 29.64 -6.33 -1.77
N TYR A 117 28.55 -7.07 -1.53
CA TYR A 117 27.19 -6.71 -1.93
C TYR A 117 26.39 -6.30 -0.71
N GLU A 118 25.69 -5.18 -0.80
CA GLU A 118 24.78 -4.72 0.24
C GLU A 118 23.32 -4.73 -0.22
N LEU A 119 22.40 -4.62 0.75
CA LEU A 119 21.00 -4.43 0.47
C LEU A 119 20.76 -3.08 -0.21
N ASN A 120 20.15 -3.11 -1.38
CA ASN A 120 19.65 -1.94 -2.07
C ASN A 120 18.34 -1.47 -1.41
N ARG A 121 18.49 -0.59 -0.42
CA ARG A 121 17.39 -0.02 0.38
C ARG A 121 16.38 0.75 -0.46
N GLY A 122 16.84 1.42 -1.53
CA GLY A 122 15.95 2.12 -2.48
C GLY A 122 15.05 1.15 -3.22
N LYS A 123 15.62 0.07 -3.80
CA LYS A 123 14.82 -0.98 -4.44
C LYS A 123 13.89 -1.70 -3.47
N LEU A 124 14.31 -1.91 -2.22
CA LEU A 124 13.42 -2.47 -1.20
C LEU A 124 12.27 -1.50 -0.90
N ALA A 125 12.55 -0.20 -0.73
CA ALA A 125 11.52 0.81 -0.51
C ALA A 125 10.54 0.91 -1.69
N GLU A 126 11.03 0.82 -2.93
CA GLU A 126 10.19 0.74 -4.13
C GLU A 126 9.28 -0.49 -4.08
N LEU A 127 9.83 -1.68 -3.78
CA LEU A 127 9.04 -2.91 -3.64
C LEU A 127 7.95 -2.77 -2.57
N LEU A 128 8.28 -2.15 -1.43
CA LEU A 128 7.33 -1.91 -0.34
C LEU A 128 6.26 -0.89 -0.72
N ALA A 129 6.65 0.21 -1.37
CA ALA A 129 5.71 1.23 -1.84
C ALA A 129 4.72 0.64 -2.85
N HIS A 130 5.20 -0.17 -3.80
CA HIS A 130 4.31 -0.87 -4.75
C HIS A 130 3.39 -1.86 -4.04
N SER A 131 3.92 -2.65 -3.09
CA SER A 131 3.14 -3.69 -2.38
C SER A 131 2.05 -3.10 -1.48
N LEU A 132 2.32 -1.95 -0.85
CA LEU A 132 1.38 -1.28 0.04
C LEU A 132 0.57 -0.16 -0.65
N HIS A 133 0.77 0.06 -1.97
CA HIS A 133 0.15 1.15 -2.73
C HIS A 133 0.40 2.54 -2.12
N LEU A 134 1.65 2.80 -1.74
CA LEU A 134 2.07 4.07 -1.15
C LEU A 134 2.39 5.11 -2.23
N GLN A 135 2.21 6.38 -1.90
CA GLN A 135 2.86 7.46 -2.61
C GLN A 135 4.36 7.46 -2.22
N PRO A 136 5.29 7.19 -3.15
CA PRO A 136 6.70 7.02 -2.81
C PRO A 136 7.33 8.32 -2.31
N ALA A 137 8.08 8.25 -1.22
CA ALA A 137 8.81 9.39 -0.63
C ALA A 137 10.09 8.91 0.04
N PHE A 138 10.86 8.05 -0.64
CA PHE A 138 12.02 7.39 -0.03
C PHE A 138 13.09 8.40 0.41
N SER A 139 13.32 8.48 1.72
CA SER A 139 14.35 9.35 2.29
C SER A 139 14.87 8.84 3.64
N PRO A 140 16.16 9.02 3.98
CA PRO A 140 16.65 8.72 5.33
C PRO A 140 16.00 9.65 6.37
N VAL A 141 15.78 9.13 7.58
CA VAL A 141 15.27 9.92 8.70
C VAL A 141 16.45 10.47 9.50
N GLU A 142 16.59 11.79 9.52
CA GLU A 142 17.63 12.46 10.29
C GLU A 142 17.57 12.08 11.78
N GLY A 143 18.73 11.74 12.35
CA GLY A 143 18.87 11.33 13.75
C GLY A 143 18.63 9.84 14.01
N LEU A 144 18.15 9.07 13.02
CA LEU A 144 17.86 7.65 13.17
C LEU A 144 18.67 6.81 12.17
N HIS A 145 19.58 5.99 12.68
CA HIS A 145 20.36 5.07 11.86
C HIS A 145 19.48 4.03 11.18
N GLN A 146 19.83 3.63 9.94
CA GLN A 146 19.12 2.65 9.10
C GLN A 146 17.58 2.76 9.14
N THR A 147 17.07 3.99 9.25
CA THR A 147 15.64 4.29 9.29
C THR A 147 15.29 5.24 8.15
N PHE A 148 14.24 4.90 7.41
CA PHE A 148 13.88 5.55 6.17
C PHE A 148 12.36 5.79 6.13
N LEU A 149 11.93 6.95 5.64
CA LEU A 149 10.58 7.09 5.09
C LEU A 149 10.52 6.28 3.81
N VAL A 150 9.48 5.46 3.63
CA VAL A 150 9.22 4.70 2.40
C VAL A 150 8.28 5.50 1.50
N GLY A 151 7.22 6.03 2.11
CA GLY A 151 6.16 6.75 1.42
C GLY A 151 4.96 6.98 2.33
N ASP A 152 3.92 7.56 1.75
CA ASP A 152 2.67 7.84 2.45
C ASP A 152 1.56 6.92 1.98
N LEU A 153 0.87 6.30 2.94
CA LEU A 153 -0.38 5.62 2.69
C LEU A 153 -1.49 6.66 2.56
N LEU A 154 -1.97 6.87 1.34
CA LEU A 154 -3.11 7.75 1.07
C LEU A 154 -4.42 7.01 1.36
N TYR A 155 -5.18 7.51 2.31
CA TYR A 155 -6.54 7.04 2.55
C TYR A 155 -7.57 8.06 2.07
N LYS A 156 -8.43 7.61 1.14
CA LYS A 156 -9.56 8.37 0.60
C LYS A 156 -9.22 9.84 0.23
N GLY A 157 -8.08 10.06 -0.43
CA GLY A 157 -7.70 11.35 -1.00
C GLY A 157 -7.47 12.51 -0.01
N SER A 158 -7.54 12.25 1.31
CA SER A 158 -7.63 13.31 2.32
C SER A 158 -6.75 13.09 3.55
N ARG A 159 -6.28 11.86 3.80
CA ARG A 159 -5.41 11.54 4.93
C ARG A 159 -4.18 10.79 4.45
N PHE A 160 -3.01 11.22 4.93
CA PHE A 160 -1.72 10.58 4.68
C PHE A 160 -1.25 9.95 5.98
N PHE A 161 -0.82 8.69 5.93
CA PHE A 161 -0.15 8.02 7.04
C PHE A 161 1.26 7.63 6.59
N PRO A 162 2.31 8.19 7.21
CA PRO A 162 3.67 7.89 6.81
C PRO A 162 4.03 6.44 7.15
N VAL A 163 4.72 5.80 6.23
CA VAL A 163 5.24 4.44 6.39
C VAL A 163 6.75 4.51 6.47
N PHE A 164 7.30 4.11 7.62
CA PHE A 164 8.73 4.08 7.86
C PHE A 164 9.25 2.65 7.80
N LEU A 165 10.49 2.49 7.32
CA LEU A 165 11.25 1.25 7.40
C LEU A 165 12.43 1.47 8.33
N THR A 166 12.55 0.64 9.37
CA THR A 166 13.78 0.52 10.16
C THR A 166 14.42 -0.84 9.94
N LEU A 167 15.70 -0.81 9.57
CA LEU A 167 16.56 -1.99 9.56
C LEU A 167 17.52 -1.97 10.75
N ASN A 168 17.47 -0.93 11.61
CA ASN A 168 18.32 -0.78 12.78
C ASN A 168 17.84 -1.66 13.94
N VAL A 169 17.77 -2.96 13.69
CA VAL A 169 17.31 -3.92 14.68
C VAL A 169 18.55 -4.66 15.14
N SER A 170 19.14 -4.20 16.24
CA SER A 170 20.26 -4.90 16.87
C SER A 170 19.74 -6.02 17.79
N LEU A 171 20.64 -6.81 18.38
CA LEU A 171 20.27 -7.79 19.42
C LEU A 171 19.67 -7.13 20.68
N ASP A 172 19.80 -5.80 20.84
CA ASP A 172 19.09 -5.05 21.87
C ASP A 172 17.62 -4.81 21.46
N ARG A 173 16.72 -5.46 22.20
CA ARG A 173 15.26 -5.42 21.97
C ARG A 173 14.65 -4.04 22.23
N ASN A 174 15.35 -3.12 22.87
CA ASN A 174 14.84 -1.78 23.15
C ASN A 174 15.00 -0.81 21.98
N VAL A 175 15.96 -1.04 21.08
CA VAL A 175 16.28 -0.13 19.96
C VAL A 175 15.06 0.11 19.07
N LEU A 176 14.27 -0.92 18.79
CA LEU A 176 13.05 -0.76 17.98
C LEU A 176 12.01 0.14 18.68
N CYS A 177 11.89 0.03 20.01
CA CYS A 177 10.99 0.87 20.80
C CYS A 177 11.48 2.32 20.84
N GLU A 178 12.79 2.56 20.94
CA GLU A 178 13.38 3.90 20.90
C GLU A 178 13.18 4.58 19.54
N VAL A 179 13.39 3.84 18.45
CA VAL A 179 13.12 4.33 17.08
C VAL A 179 11.64 4.71 16.94
N ALA A 180 10.72 3.84 17.40
CA ALA A 180 9.30 4.12 17.36
C ALA A 180 8.94 5.37 18.20
N ALA A 181 9.48 5.49 19.41
CA ALA A 181 9.24 6.64 20.28
C ALA A 181 9.73 7.95 19.64
N HIS A 182 10.93 7.93 19.04
CA HIS A 182 11.49 9.10 18.34
C HIS A 182 10.62 9.52 17.14
N LEU A 183 10.21 8.56 16.30
CA LEU A 183 9.35 8.83 15.15
C LEU A 183 8.00 9.41 15.59
N LEU A 184 7.35 8.80 16.58
CA LEU A 184 6.05 9.25 17.08
C LEU A 184 6.13 10.66 17.67
N ALA A 185 7.19 10.96 18.43
CA ALA A 185 7.42 12.30 18.99
C ALA A 185 7.69 13.35 17.90
N LYS A 186 8.44 12.99 16.84
CA LYS A 186 8.82 13.90 15.75
C LYS A 186 7.67 14.20 14.79
N ILE A 187 6.88 13.18 14.44
CA ILE A 187 5.84 13.28 13.41
C ILE A 187 4.49 13.72 13.98
N GLY A 188 4.13 13.27 15.18
CA GLY A 188 2.87 13.65 15.84
C GLY A 188 1.60 13.11 15.19
N THR A 189 1.71 12.17 14.23
CA THR A 189 0.56 11.50 13.59
C THR A 189 0.70 9.99 13.66
N PRO A 190 -0.42 9.24 13.56
CA PRO A 190 -0.37 7.80 13.40
C PRO A 190 0.51 7.39 12.20
N LEU A 191 1.29 6.32 12.36
CA LEU A 191 2.23 5.83 11.36
C LEU A 191 2.24 4.30 11.29
N ILE A 192 2.78 3.77 10.20
CA ILE A 192 3.13 2.35 10.08
C ILE A 192 4.66 2.25 10.16
N LEU A 193 5.17 1.45 11.11
CA LEU A 193 6.59 1.13 11.21
C LEU A 193 6.84 -0.29 10.70
N LEU A 194 7.68 -0.39 9.67
CA LEU A 194 8.17 -1.65 9.12
C LEU A 194 9.51 -2.01 9.77
N GLY A 195 9.68 -3.28 10.11
CA GLY A 195 10.94 -3.87 10.55
C GLY A 195 11.05 -5.30 10.05
N PRO A 196 12.20 -5.98 10.15
CA PRO A 196 12.39 -7.23 9.43
C PRO A 196 11.48 -8.36 9.93
N THR A 197 11.43 -8.63 11.24
CA THR A 197 10.55 -9.67 11.83
C THR A 197 9.86 -9.19 13.11
N ARG A 198 9.09 -10.09 13.75
CA ARG A 198 8.46 -9.86 15.06
C ARG A 198 9.39 -10.09 16.26
N ASN A 199 10.62 -10.56 16.04
CA ASN A 199 11.51 -10.98 17.13
C ASN A 199 11.81 -9.87 18.14
N MET A 200 11.83 -8.61 17.69
CA MET A 200 12.10 -7.45 18.54
C MET A 200 10.84 -6.71 19.00
N VAL A 201 9.65 -7.26 18.75
CA VAL A 201 8.41 -6.70 19.27
C VAL A 201 8.32 -7.01 20.76
N THR A 202 8.40 -5.96 21.58
CA THR A 202 8.21 -6.04 23.03
C THR A 202 6.81 -5.56 23.42
N PRO A 203 6.34 -5.90 24.65
CA PRO A 203 5.10 -5.33 25.18
C PRO A 203 5.14 -3.79 25.22
N ALA A 204 6.29 -3.21 25.57
CA ALA A 204 6.48 -1.76 25.60
C ALA A 204 6.29 -1.11 24.21
N LEU A 205 6.85 -1.71 23.16
CA LEU A 205 6.61 -1.27 21.79
C LEU A 205 5.13 -1.38 21.42
N THR A 206 4.49 -2.51 21.77
CA THR A 206 3.09 -2.77 21.43
C THR A 206 2.17 -1.73 22.07
N ASP A 207 2.40 -1.42 23.36
CA ASP A 207 1.66 -0.40 24.09
C ASP A 207 1.89 1.00 23.51
N LEU A 208 3.14 1.32 23.16
CA LEU A 208 3.50 2.61 22.56
C LEU A 208 2.80 2.82 21.22
N MET A 209 2.85 1.82 20.34
CA MET A 209 2.20 1.88 19.03
C MET A 209 0.69 1.99 19.17
N THR A 210 0.08 1.18 20.04
CA THR A 210 -1.37 1.18 20.29
C THR A 210 -1.85 2.53 20.83
N ARG A 211 -1.16 3.10 21.83
CA ARG A 211 -1.50 4.42 22.40
C ARG A 211 -1.49 5.53 21.36
N ASN A 212 -0.60 5.43 20.36
CA ASN A 212 -0.48 6.40 19.29
C ASN A 212 -1.23 6.00 18.01
N LYS A 213 -2.16 5.04 18.10
CA LYS A 213 -2.97 4.54 16.97
C LYS A 213 -2.13 4.10 15.76
N SER A 214 -0.90 3.69 16.03
CA SER A 214 0.11 3.29 15.06
C SER A 214 0.26 1.78 15.05
N CYS A 215 0.84 1.21 13.99
CA CYS A 215 1.08 -0.23 13.93
C CYS A 215 2.51 -0.56 13.52
N PHE A 216 3.02 -1.67 14.05
CA PHE A 216 4.24 -2.31 13.58
C PHE A 216 3.86 -3.45 12.64
N LEU A 217 4.42 -3.45 11.43
CA LEU A 217 4.17 -4.48 10.43
C LEU A 217 5.51 -5.10 9.99
N PRO A 218 5.80 -6.34 10.40
CA PRO A 218 7.06 -6.99 10.05
C PRO A 218 7.11 -7.35 8.56
N LEU A 219 8.30 -7.20 7.95
CA LEU A 219 8.56 -7.58 6.56
C LEU A 219 8.35 -9.09 6.34
N SER A 220 8.62 -9.91 7.36
CA SER A 220 8.34 -11.35 7.36
C SER A 220 6.89 -11.71 7.11
N ASP A 221 5.97 -10.84 7.53
CA ASP A 221 4.54 -11.05 7.34
C ASP A 221 4.05 -10.33 6.08
N LEU A 222 4.75 -9.25 5.67
CA LEU A 222 4.40 -8.43 4.51
C LEU A 222 4.79 -9.12 3.19
N LEU A 223 6.06 -9.50 3.07
CA LEU A 223 6.66 -10.10 1.89
C LEU A 223 7.00 -11.55 2.17
N VAL A 224 6.20 -12.44 1.63
CA VAL A 224 6.32 -13.88 1.76
C VAL A 224 6.81 -14.50 0.47
N ARG A 225 7.37 -15.70 0.55
CA ARG A 225 7.79 -16.44 -0.64
C ARG A 225 6.57 -17.09 -1.30
N ASP A 226 6.39 -16.86 -2.60
CA ASP A 226 5.42 -17.58 -3.41
C ASP A 226 5.91 -19.02 -3.64
N ASN A 227 5.07 -19.99 -3.28
CA ASN A 227 5.39 -21.41 -3.37
C ASN A 227 5.51 -21.92 -4.83
N SER A 228 4.98 -21.19 -5.81
CA SER A 228 4.92 -21.61 -7.22
C SER A 228 6.13 -21.20 -8.04
N ASN A 229 6.62 -19.97 -7.83
CA ASN A 229 7.73 -19.39 -8.60
C ASN A 229 8.91 -18.94 -7.72
N GLY A 230 8.79 -19.08 -6.40
CA GLY A 230 9.82 -18.72 -5.44
C GLY A 230 10.01 -17.22 -5.21
N THR A 231 9.26 -16.34 -5.87
CA THR A 231 9.40 -14.87 -5.80
C THR A 231 8.85 -14.29 -4.49
N LEU A 232 9.26 -13.06 -4.15
CA LEU A 232 8.63 -12.31 -3.05
C LEU A 232 7.30 -11.73 -3.50
N THR A 233 6.23 -12.06 -2.79
CA THR A 233 4.89 -11.52 -3.03
C THR A 233 4.29 -10.96 -1.76
N LYS A 234 3.37 -10.00 -1.91
CA LYS A 234 2.61 -9.45 -0.80
C LYS A 234 1.70 -10.52 -0.21
N ASN A 235 1.73 -10.67 1.11
CA ASN A 235 0.77 -11.50 1.84
C ASN A 235 -0.61 -10.82 1.89
N GLN A 236 -1.67 -11.54 1.48
CA GLN A 236 -3.05 -11.02 1.46
C GLN A 236 -3.55 -10.58 2.85
N ALA A 237 -3.08 -11.21 3.92
CA ALA A 237 -3.45 -10.82 5.29
C ALA A 237 -3.02 -9.38 5.66
N VAL A 238 -2.07 -8.81 4.92
CA VAL A 238 -1.62 -7.43 5.13
C VAL A 238 -2.73 -6.42 4.84
N ASP A 239 -3.61 -6.70 3.87
CA ASP A 239 -4.69 -5.78 3.54
C ASP A 239 -5.67 -5.60 4.71
N GLU A 240 -5.94 -6.67 5.45
CA GLU A 240 -6.75 -6.60 6.67
C GLU A 240 -6.03 -5.84 7.79
N LEU A 241 -4.71 -6.02 7.95
CA LEU A 241 -3.91 -5.30 8.94
C LEU A 241 -3.87 -3.80 8.65
N VAL A 242 -3.67 -3.41 7.39
CA VAL A 242 -3.69 -2.01 6.95
C VAL A 242 -5.09 -1.42 7.12
N ALA A 243 -6.14 -2.15 6.78
CA ALA A 243 -7.52 -1.71 7.00
C ALA A 243 -7.83 -1.50 8.49
N ASN A 244 -7.35 -2.37 9.37
CA ASN A 244 -7.52 -2.23 10.82
C ASN A 244 -6.72 -1.05 11.39
N PHE A 245 -5.50 -0.83 10.91
CA PHE A 245 -4.73 0.37 11.22
C PHE A 245 -5.51 1.63 10.84
N ILE A 246 -6.06 1.71 9.62
CA ILE A 246 -6.83 2.87 9.17
C ILE A 246 -8.07 3.10 10.06
N LYS A 247 -8.81 2.03 10.41
CA LYS A 247 -9.96 2.13 11.32
C LYS A 247 -9.58 2.73 12.67
N LEU A 248 -8.40 2.40 13.20
CA LEU A 248 -7.91 2.92 14.46
C LEU A 248 -7.41 4.36 14.34
N ALA A 249 -6.67 4.66 13.27
CA ALA A 249 -5.99 5.93 13.05
C ALA A 249 -6.92 7.06 12.56
N ALA A 250 -7.96 6.71 11.81
CA ALA A 250 -9.00 7.63 11.31
C ALA A 250 -10.39 6.96 11.36
N PRO A 251 -10.95 6.75 12.57
CA PRO A 251 -12.26 6.09 12.73
C PRO A 251 -13.39 6.88 12.05
N ASP A 252 -13.30 8.21 12.02
CA ASP A 252 -14.22 9.11 11.31
C ASP A 252 -14.28 8.83 9.80
N LEU A 253 -13.13 8.58 9.17
CA LEU A 253 -13.05 8.26 7.75
C LEU A 253 -13.36 6.79 7.45
N ALA A 254 -13.09 5.89 8.40
CA ALA A 254 -13.42 4.47 8.29
C ALA A 254 -14.93 4.21 8.46
N LEU A 255 -15.61 5.03 9.25
CA LEU A 255 -17.07 5.05 9.45
C LEU A 255 -17.83 5.80 8.35
N ALA A 256 -17.16 6.27 7.29
CA ALA A 256 -17.81 6.91 6.16
C ALA A 256 -18.92 6.00 5.58
N ASP A 257 -20.13 6.28 6.03
CA ASP A 257 -21.36 5.59 5.72
C ASP A 257 -21.54 5.58 4.20
N PRO A 258 -21.96 4.45 3.59
CA PRO A 258 -22.41 4.47 2.20
C PRO A 258 -23.53 5.50 1.94
N MET A 259 -24.26 5.94 2.96
CA MET A 259 -25.13 7.09 2.80
C MET A 259 -24.38 8.42 2.58
N GLN A 260 -23.15 8.56 3.09
CA GLN A 260 -22.41 9.82 3.14
C GLN A 260 -21.26 9.93 2.13
N HIS A 261 -20.63 8.82 1.70
CA HIS A 261 -19.50 8.85 0.76
C HIS A 261 -19.43 7.66 -0.21
N PHE A 262 -19.00 7.92 -1.45
CA PHE A 262 -18.67 6.89 -2.46
C PHE A 262 -17.36 6.16 -2.10
N PRO A 263 -17.19 4.86 -2.42
CA PRO A 263 -15.97 4.11 -2.13
C PRO A 263 -14.93 4.37 -3.24
N THR A 264 -14.46 5.61 -3.30
CA THR A 264 -13.50 6.07 -4.32
C THR A 264 -12.12 5.43 -4.11
N PRO A 265 -11.51 4.81 -5.15
CA PRO A 265 -10.13 4.33 -5.07
C PRO A 265 -9.12 5.44 -4.75
N PRO A 266 -7.99 5.15 -4.08
CA PRO A 266 -7.02 6.17 -3.66
C PRO A 266 -6.42 7.02 -4.79
N ASP A 267 -6.28 6.45 -5.98
CA ASP A 267 -5.69 7.04 -7.18
C ASP A 267 -6.73 7.47 -8.24
N ALA A 268 -8.00 7.51 -7.85
CA ALA A 268 -9.07 7.84 -8.77
C ALA A 268 -9.05 9.31 -9.18
N SER A 269 -9.28 9.56 -10.47
CA SER A 269 -9.53 10.90 -11.02
C SER A 269 -10.96 10.98 -11.56
N TRP A 270 -11.49 12.19 -11.75
CA TRP A 270 -12.86 12.37 -12.22
C TRP A 270 -13.13 11.68 -13.57
N GLU A 271 -12.13 11.60 -14.45
CA GLU A 271 -12.19 10.97 -15.78
C GLU A 271 -12.47 9.46 -15.73
N GLN A 272 -12.25 8.83 -14.56
CA GLN A 272 -12.52 7.41 -14.36
C GLN A 272 -13.97 7.10 -13.97
N PHE A 273 -14.77 8.14 -13.73
CA PHE A 273 -16.17 8.01 -13.33
C PHE A 273 -17.11 8.06 -14.52
N THR A 274 -18.13 7.19 -14.49
CA THR A 274 -19.28 7.23 -15.38
C THR A 274 -20.57 7.35 -14.59
N PHE A 275 -21.34 8.38 -14.90
CA PHE A 275 -22.59 8.75 -14.25
C PHE A 275 -23.74 8.52 -15.24
N GLU A 276 -24.80 7.83 -14.81
CA GLU A 276 -25.94 7.47 -15.64
C GLU A 276 -27.24 7.56 -14.85
N PHE A 277 -28.13 8.47 -15.23
CA PHE A 277 -29.46 8.56 -14.61
C PHE A 277 -30.37 7.45 -15.13
N LEU A 278 -30.97 6.67 -14.22
CA LEU A 278 -32.03 5.70 -14.53
C LEU A 278 -33.43 6.26 -14.25
N ALA A 279 -33.53 7.23 -13.34
CA ALA A 279 -34.73 7.98 -13.04
C ALA A 279 -34.37 9.40 -12.60
N ASP A 280 -35.37 10.29 -12.50
CA ASP A 280 -35.17 11.70 -12.15
C ASP A 280 -34.47 11.88 -10.78
N GLU A 281 -34.56 10.89 -9.89
CA GLU A 281 -33.91 10.87 -8.57
C GLU A 281 -32.98 9.66 -8.37
N LEU A 282 -32.57 8.97 -9.44
CA LEU A 282 -31.68 7.80 -9.33
C LEU A 282 -30.52 7.89 -10.32
N LEU A 283 -29.32 8.11 -9.77
CA LEU A 283 -28.06 8.13 -10.49
C LEU A 283 -27.28 6.83 -10.24
N ILE A 284 -26.84 6.18 -11.30
CA ILE A 284 -25.89 5.08 -11.25
C ILE A 284 -24.49 5.64 -11.46
N VAL A 285 -23.59 5.31 -10.54
CA VAL A 285 -22.19 5.72 -10.60
C VAL A 285 -21.30 4.50 -10.71
N ARG A 286 -20.42 4.52 -11.71
CA ARG A 286 -19.37 3.53 -11.92
C ARG A 286 -18.02 4.23 -11.85
N CYS A 287 -17.03 3.57 -11.26
CA CYS A 287 -15.65 4.04 -11.21
C CYS A 287 -14.74 2.89 -11.64
N LYS A 288 -13.73 3.18 -12.46
CA LYS A 288 -12.68 2.21 -12.77
C LYS A 288 -12.04 1.70 -11.46
N GLY A 289 -11.81 0.40 -11.36
CA GLY A 289 -11.25 -0.23 -10.15
C GLY A 289 -12.26 -0.52 -9.03
N VAL A 290 -13.51 -0.07 -9.14
CA VAL A 290 -14.59 -0.46 -8.22
C VAL A 290 -15.44 -1.55 -8.89
N PRO A 291 -15.56 -2.76 -8.29
CA PRO A 291 -16.17 -3.91 -8.96
C PRO A 291 -17.67 -3.77 -9.20
N ASN A 292 -18.37 -2.95 -8.41
CA ASN A 292 -19.82 -2.79 -8.48
C ASN A 292 -20.20 -1.33 -8.75
N GLN A 293 -21.26 -1.15 -9.56
CA GLN A 293 -21.91 0.15 -9.71
C GLN A 293 -22.66 0.53 -8.42
N ARG A 294 -22.84 1.83 -8.19
CA ARG A 294 -23.55 2.33 -7.00
C ARG A 294 -24.76 3.17 -7.38
N GLN A 295 -25.83 2.97 -6.64
CA GLN A 295 -27.02 3.80 -6.70
C GLN A 295 -26.82 5.04 -5.80
N VAL A 296 -27.07 6.20 -6.36
CA VAL A 296 -26.94 7.51 -5.72
C VAL A 296 -28.23 8.29 -5.98
N GLU A 297 -29.02 8.46 -4.93
CA GLU A 297 -30.18 9.36 -4.87
C GLU A 297 -29.80 10.76 -4.36
N PRO A 298 -30.66 11.79 -4.50
CA PRO A 298 -30.38 13.15 -4.03
C PRO A 298 -29.93 13.25 -2.57
N GLU A 299 -30.44 12.39 -1.67
CA GLU A 299 -30.11 12.42 -0.24
C GLU A 299 -28.62 12.17 0.01
N HIS A 300 -28.02 11.25 -0.73
CA HIS A 300 -26.61 10.89 -0.60
C HIS A 300 -25.66 12.06 -0.85
N LEU A 301 -26.04 12.97 -1.76
CA LEU A 301 -25.26 14.17 -2.08
C LEU A 301 -25.69 15.39 -1.25
N ASN A 302 -26.56 15.21 -0.25
CA ASN A 302 -27.24 16.29 0.46
C ASN A 302 -27.98 17.24 -0.50
N MET A 303 -28.58 16.69 -1.56
CA MET A 303 -29.28 17.41 -2.61
C MET A 303 -30.80 17.20 -2.59
N LYS A 304 -31.36 16.73 -1.47
CA LYS A 304 -32.80 16.67 -1.22
C LYS A 304 -33.20 17.78 -0.24
N ARG A 305 -34.27 18.52 -0.55
CA ARG A 305 -34.78 19.58 0.32
C ARG A 305 -35.57 18.96 1.48
N ARG A 306 -35.38 19.48 2.69
CA ARG A 306 -36.01 18.95 3.91
C ARG A 306 -37.50 19.32 4.04
N ASP A 307 -37.91 20.41 3.42
CA ASP A 307 -39.27 20.97 3.52
C ASP A 307 -40.30 20.19 2.69
N ASN A 308 -39.91 19.77 1.48
CA ASN A 308 -40.83 19.16 0.52
C ASN A 308 -40.32 17.86 -0.09
N GLY A 309 -39.13 17.39 0.31
CA GLY A 309 -38.52 16.16 -0.19
C GLY A 309 -38.08 16.22 -1.66
N LYS A 310 -38.22 17.36 -2.36
CA LYS A 310 -37.84 17.48 -3.76
C LYS A 310 -36.33 17.67 -3.92
N PRO A 311 -35.76 17.37 -5.11
CA PRO A 311 -34.39 17.69 -5.40
C PRO A 311 -34.07 19.20 -5.31
N THR A 312 -32.86 19.51 -4.87
CA THR A 312 -32.29 20.86 -4.87
C THR A 312 -31.91 21.30 -6.29
N LEU A 313 -31.68 22.60 -6.46
CA LEU A 313 -31.19 23.16 -7.72
C LEU A 313 -29.84 22.56 -8.15
N GLN A 314 -29.00 22.05 -7.23
CA GLN A 314 -27.75 21.38 -7.60
C GLN A 314 -27.99 20.02 -8.27
N TRP A 315 -29.00 19.26 -7.83
CA TRP A 315 -29.39 18.02 -8.50
C TRP A 315 -29.99 18.30 -9.88
N VAL A 316 -30.84 19.33 -9.97
CA VAL A 316 -31.40 19.80 -11.25
C VAL A 316 -30.28 20.22 -12.21
N LEU A 317 -29.26 20.92 -11.71
CA LEU A 317 -28.07 21.29 -12.49
C LEU A 317 -27.29 20.05 -12.97
N LEU A 318 -27.14 19.02 -12.14
CA LEU A 318 -26.49 17.76 -12.54
C LEU A 318 -27.28 17.03 -13.64
N MET A 319 -28.61 17.00 -13.55
CA MET A 319 -29.47 16.51 -14.65
C MET A 319 -29.37 17.39 -15.90
N GLY A 320 -29.23 18.71 -15.74
CA GLY A 320 -29.02 19.64 -16.84
C GLY A 320 -27.73 19.37 -17.62
N LEU A 321 -26.63 19.08 -16.90
CA LEU A 321 -25.41 18.58 -17.51
C LEU A 321 -25.66 17.26 -18.24
N ALA A 322 -26.41 16.33 -17.65
CA ALA A 322 -26.68 15.02 -18.25
C ALA A 322 -27.46 15.15 -19.55
N ARG A 323 -28.43 16.06 -19.62
CA ARG A 323 -29.16 16.34 -20.87
C ARG A 323 -28.26 16.72 -22.04
N ASN A 324 -27.13 17.35 -21.73
CA ASN A 324 -26.16 17.88 -22.69
C ASN A 324 -24.82 17.12 -22.64
N ALA A 325 -24.83 15.85 -22.26
CA ALA A 325 -23.64 14.98 -22.22
C ALA A 325 -22.45 15.54 -21.41
N GLY A 326 -22.73 16.16 -20.27
CA GLY A 326 -21.71 16.73 -19.38
C GLY A 326 -21.35 18.19 -19.67
N ARG A 327 -22.02 18.84 -20.64
CA ARG A 327 -21.76 20.23 -21.02
C ARG A 327 -22.90 21.16 -20.62
N LEU A 328 -22.58 22.39 -20.32
CA LEU A 328 -23.57 23.41 -20.03
C LEU A 328 -23.12 24.77 -20.57
N SER A 329 -23.73 25.19 -21.67
CA SER A 329 -23.61 26.53 -22.25
C SER A 329 -24.77 27.41 -21.80
N TRP A 330 -24.49 28.68 -21.53
CA TRP A 330 -25.54 29.67 -21.26
C TRP A 330 -25.25 30.95 -22.03
N SER A 331 -26.22 31.34 -22.86
CA SER A 331 -26.06 32.34 -23.94
C SER A 331 -26.36 33.79 -23.54
N ASN A 332 -26.66 34.11 -22.27
CA ASN A 332 -26.88 35.49 -21.83
C ASN A 332 -25.92 35.87 -20.70
N GLN A 333 -25.02 36.83 -20.98
CA GLN A 333 -23.92 37.22 -20.10
C GLN A 333 -24.35 38.04 -18.87
N ASN A 334 -25.58 38.56 -18.83
CA ASN A 334 -25.93 39.62 -17.87
C ASN A 334 -26.34 39.13 -16.46
N ASP A 335 -26.57 37.83 -16.21
CA ASP A 335 -26.85 37.37 -14.84
C ASP A 335 -26.42 35.91 -14.53
N ASN A 336 -25.16 35.56 -14.86
CA ASN A 336 -24.61 34.23 -14.61
C ASN A 336 -24.07 34.05 -13.16
N SER A 337 -24.38 34.99 -12.25
CA SER A 337 -23.87 35.00 -10.87
C SER A 337 -24.45 33.84 -10.05
N LYS A 338 -25.78 33.67 -10.15
CA LYS A 338 -26.56 32.63 -9.46
C LYS A 338 -26.18 31.24 -9.94
N LEU A 339 -26.10 31.02 -11.25
CA LEU A 339 -25.67 29.73 -11.81
C LEU A 339 -24.24 29.36 -11.39
N LYS A 340 -23.29 30.31 -11.44
CA LYS A 340 -21.92 30.08 -10.93
C LYS A 340 -21.94 29.65 -9.46
N ALA A 341 -22.76 30.29 -8.62
CA ALA A 341 -22.93 29.90 -7.22
C ALA A 341 -23.53 28.49 -7.06
N GLN A 342 -24.57 28.15 -7.85
CA GLN A 342 -25.18 26.81 -7.87
C GLN A 342 -24.19 25.74 -8.33
N LYS A 343 -23.40 26.03 -9.38
CA LYS A 343 -22.33 25.17 -9.87
C LYS A 343 -21.24 24.97 -8.84
N GLN A 344 -20.82 26.04 -8.15
CA GLN A 344 -19.82 25.93 -7.09
C GLN A 344 -20.34 25.11 -5.89
N ALA A 345 -21.63 25.25 -5.55
CA ALA A 345 -22.28 24.40 -4.56
C ALA A 345 -22.35 22.93 -5.00
N LEU A 346 -22.67 22.66 -6.27
CA LEU A 346 -22.66 21.32 -6.86
C LEU A 346 -21.25 20.71 -6.79
N SER A 347 -20.22 21.43 -7.24
CA SER A 347 -18.83 20.97 -7.17
C SER A 347 -18.42 20.62 -5.74
N ARG A 348 -18.75 21.45 -4.75
CA ARG A 348 -18.44 21.15 -3.33
C ARG A 348 -19.08 19.85 -2.86
N LYS A 349 -20.36 19.63 -3.20
CA LYS A 349 -21.08 18.41 -2.82
C LYS A 349 -20.50 17.15 -3.49
N LEU A 350 -20.16 17.24 -4.78
CA LEU A 350 -19.51 16.15 -5.50
C LEU A 350 -18.14 15.83 -4.90
N LYS A 351 -17.26 16.84 -4.73
CA LYS A 351 -15.94 16.67 -4.10
C LYS A 351 -16.05 15.99 -2.72
N HIS A 352 -17.02 16.42 -1.92
CA HIS A 352 -17.24 15.85 -0.59
C HIS A 352 -17.71 14.39 -0.63
N TYR A 353 -18.68 14.05 -1.48
CA TYR A 353 -19.20 12.68 -1.56
C TYR A 353 -18.17 11.71 -2.18
N PHE A 354 -17.43 12.14 -3.19
CA PHE A 354 -16.45 11.32 -3.90
C PHE A 354 -15.03 11.42 -3.35
N LEU A 355 -14.78 12.29 -2.36
CA LEU A 355 -13.48 12.45 -1.70
C LEU A 355 -12.34 12.79 -2.70
N LEU A 356 -12.67 13.64 -3.69
CA LEU A 356 -11.74 14.16 -4.69
C LEU A 356 -11.62 15.68 -4.54
N ASN A 357 -10.41 16.20 -4.53
CA ASN A 357 -10.16 17.64 -4.33
C ASN A 357 -10.22 18.46 -5.64
N GLU A 358 -9.92 17.81 -6.77
CA GLU A 358 -9.91 18.42 -8.09
C GLU A 358 -11.28 18.97 -8.51
N GLU A 359 -11.29 20.01 -9.35
CA GLU A 359 -12.53 20.61 -9.84
C GLU A 359 -13.29 19.67 -10.80
N PRO A 360 -14.49 19.15 -10.45
CA PRO A 360 -15.20 18.18 -11.27
C PRO A 360 -15.79 18.76 -12.57
N ILE A 361 -16.13 20.05 -12.57
CA ILE A 361 -16.83 20.70 -13.69
C ILE A 361 -16.13 22.03 -14.01
N PRO A 362 -14.90 22.01 -14.57
CA PRO A 362 -14.18 23.24 -14.92
C PRO A 362 -14.90 24.10 -15.96
N TRP A 363 -14.58 25.40 -15.98
CA TRP A 363 -14.96 26.30 -17.06
C TRP A 363 -13.99 26.15 -18.23
N GLN A 364 -14.53 25.85 -19.41
CA GLN A 364 -13.76 25.73 -20.64
C GLN A 364 -13.72 27.08 -21.36
N LYS A 365 -12.53 27.69 -21.41
CA LYS A 365 -12.34 28.99 -22.04
C LYS A 365 -12.62 28.98 -23.55
N GLN A 366 -12.33 27.87 -24.23
CA GLN A 366 -12.46 27.77 -25.69
C GLN A 366 -13.93 27.70 -26.13
N SER A 367 -14.74 26.89 -25.44
CA SER A 367 -16.16 26.72 -25.76
C SER A 367 -17.06 27.72 -25.03
N HIS A 368 -16.56 28.42 -24.01
CA HIS A 368 -17.35 29.24 -23.09
C HIS A 368 -18.46 28.42 -22.40
N GLU A 369 -18.14 27.19 -21.99
CA GLU A 369 -19.08 26.27 -21.34
C GLU A 369 -18.48 25.67 -20.06
N PHE A 370 -19.34 25.21 -19.16
CA PHE A 370 -18.92 24.27 -18.12
C PHE A 370 -18.91 22.86 -18.69
N GLU A 371 -17.83 22.11 -18.46
CA GLU A 371 -17.68 20.73 -18.91
C GLU A 371 -17.28 19.83 -17.74
N SER A 372 -17.98 18.70 -17.55
CA SER A 372 -17.62 17.72 -16.54
C SER A 372 -16.36 16.94 -16.93
N ARG A 373 -15.47 16.68 -15.97
CA ARG A 373 -14.34 15.77 -16.14
C ARG A 373 -14.77 14.29 -16.14
N PHE A 374 -15.84 13.98 -15.42
CA PHE A 374 -16.46 12.66 -15.45
C PHE A 374 -17.34 12.48 -16.68
N ILE A 375 -17.53 11.22 -17.10
CA ILE A 375 -18.42 10.86 -18.20
C ILE A 375 -19.86 10.90 -17.67
N LEU A 376 -20.69 11.77 -18.24
CA LEU A 376 -22.10 11.85 -17.89
C LEU A 376 -22.94 11.41 -19.09
N ARG A 377 -23.62 10.26 -18.96
CA ARG A 377 -24.46 9.70 -20.03
C ARG A 377 -25.66 10.60 -20.28
N GLN A 378 -26.03 10.73 -21.56
CA GLN A 378 -27.18 11.55 -21.95
C GLN A 378 -28.45 11.07 -21.26
N TYR A 379 -29.19 12.00 -20.64
CA TYR A 379 -30.43 11.69 -19.95
C TYR A 379 -31.55 12.65 -20.34
N LYS A 380 -32.76 12.11 -20.50
CA LYS A 380 -33.99 12.89 -20.71
C LYS A 380 -34.86 12.74 -19.47
N PRO A 381 -35.06 13.80 -18.67
CA PRO A 381 -35.92 13.75 -17.49
C PRO A 381 -37.33 13.27 -17.82
N LYS A 382 -37.88 12.39 -16.97
CA LYS A 382 -39.24 11.85 -17.12
C LYS A 382 -40.27 12.95 -16.88
N ASN A 383 -40.13 13.71 -15.79
CA ASN A 383 -40.97 14.87 -15.53
C ASN A 383 -40.41 16.15 -16.19
N ARG A 384 -40.73 16.33 -17.48
CA ARG A 384 -40.20 17.45 -18.28
C ARG A 384 -40.66 18.82 -17.79
N GLU A 385 -41.91 18.95 -17.38
CA GLU A 385 -42.49 20.23 -16.96
C GLU A 385 -41.85 20.72 -15.66
N TRP A 386 -41.77 19.85 -14.64
CA TRP A 386 -41.07 20.15 -13.40
C TRP A 386 -39.60 20.51 -13.65
N PHE A 387 -38.90 19.71 -14.43
CA PHE A 387 -37.49 19.96 -14.76
C PHE A 387 -37.29 21.32 -15.44
N GLN A 388 -38.14 21.67 -16.40
CA GLN A 388 -38.07 22.98 -17.07
C GLN A 388 -38.33 24.14 -16.10
N ASN A 389 -39.30 24.00 -15.19
CA ASN A 389 -39.59 25.01 -14.18
C ASN A 389 -38.42 25.21 -13.21
N GLU A 390 -37.80 24.15 -12.71
CA GLU A 390 -36.62 24.28 -11.83
C GLU A 390 -35.38 24.79 -12.58
N MET A 391 -35.18 24.39 -13.84
CA MET A 391 -34.08 24.91 -14.67
C MET A 391 -34.19 26.43 -14.88
N ARG A 392 -35.40 26.99 -14.94
CA ARG A 392 -35.60 28.45 -14.98
C ARG A 392 -35.17 29.13 -13.68
N CYS A 393 -35.28 28.44 -12.54
CA CYS A 393 -34.84 28.96 -11.24
C CYS A 393 -33.31 28.97 -11.05
N LEU A 394 -32.54 28.36 -11.98
CA LEU A 394 -31.07 28.44 -11.99
C LEU A 394 -30.54 29.75 -12.58
N VAL A 395 -31.39 30.43 -13.36
CA VAL A 395 -31.25 31.81 -13.81
C VAL A 395 -32.00 32.72 -12.83
#